data_AF-A0A840FY38-F1
#
_entry.id   AF-A0A840FY38-F1
#
_cell.length_a   1.000
_cell.length_b   1.000
_cell.length_c   1.000
_cell.angle_alpha   90.00
_cell.angle_beta   90.00
_cell.angle_gamma   90.00
#
_symmetry.space_group_name_H-M   'P 1'
#
loop_
_entity.id
_entity.type
_entity.pdbx_description
1 polymer ?
#
loop_
_entity_poly.entity_id
_entity_poly.type
_entity_poly.pdbx_seq_one_letter_code
_entity_poly.pdbx_strand_id
1 'polypeptide(L)'
;MTRAPAATVPGGPPITTDANGRPLAGIENYGKPGYYAVRPGDTIRRIGAETGQRWQDIVRWNNLDNPDLIEVGQVLRVIPPTGTGTAVAAAPATPSEGAVTKPVPPQPVVVPSTPSSGATKPSAPVTASPASPASGGSGDEDVGWIWPASGSLIAGFDEAKNKGYDIAGKAGDPVLAAADGRVVYAGAGLRGYGNLIILKHNNTYLTAYAHNQTLLVKEDQSVQKGQKIAEMGNSDADRVKLHFEIRRQGKPVDPSRYLPSR
;
A
#
# COMPACT_ATOMS: atom_id res chain seq x y z
N MET A 1 -5.98 -18.61 43.89
CA MET A 1 -5.23 -18.83 42.62
C MET A 1 -6.24 -19.19 41.56
N THR A 2 -6.59 -18.24 40.68
CA THR A 2 -7.66 -18.42 39.68
C THR A 2 -7.04 -18.85 38.36
N ARG A 3 -7.35 -20.05 37.87
CA ARG A 3 -6.90 -20.54 36.56
C ARG A 3 -8.05 -20.43 35.56
N ALA A 4 -7.77 -19.88 34.37
CA ALA A 4 -8.78 -19.57 33.36
C ALA A 4 -9.50 -20.83 32.80
N PRO A 5 -10.75 -20.68 32.33
CA PRO A 5 -11.46 -21.77 31.66
C PRO A 5 -10.84 -22.06 30.28
N ALA A 6 -10.59 -23.33 30.00
CA ALA A 6 -10.15 -23.77 28.68
C ALA A 6 -11.35 -23.78 27.72
N ALA A 7 -11.25 -23.07 26.59
CA ALA A 7 -12.25 -23.13 25.53
C ALA A 7 -12.05 -24.42 24.72
N THR A 8 -12.99 -25.35 24.85
CA THR A 8 -13.09 -26.52 23.96
C THR A 8 -13.35 -26.07 22.53
N VAL A 9 -12.43 -26.38 21.62
CA VAL A 9 -12.65 -26.28 20.17
C VAL A 9 -13.02 -27.69 19.66
N PRO A 10 -14.13 -27.86 18.92
CA PRO A 10 -14.53 -29.18 18.42
C PRO A 10 -13.58 -29.64 17.31
N GLY A 11 -12.76 -30.64 17.61
CA GLY A 11 -11.80 -31.21 16.66
C GLY A 11 -12.44 -32.26 15.75
N GLY A 12 -12.54 -31.96 14.46
CA GLY A 12 -12.36 -32.99 13.45
C GLY A 12 -10.91 -33.53 13.49
N PRO A 13 -10.61 -34.69 12.89
CA PRO A 13 -9.24 -35.16 12.81
C PRO A 13 -8.37 -34.10 12.11
N PRO A 14 -7.17 -33.79 12.63
CA PRO A 14 -6.30 -32.80 12.01
C PRO A 14 -5.95 -33.30 10.61
N ILE A 15 -6.17 -32.45 9.61
CA ILE A 15 -5.65 -32.70 8.27
C ILE A 15 -4.14 -32.58 8.40
N THR A 16 -3.43 -33.71 8.42
CA THR A 16 -1.95 -33.74 8.60
C THR A 16 -1.20 -33.48 7.29
N THR A 17 -1.93 -33.46 6.18
CA THR A 17 -1.40 -33.74 4.85
C THR A 17 -2.16 -32.91 3.82
N ASP A 18 -1.46 -32.32 2.85
CA ASP A 18 -2.06 -31.54 1.78
C ASP A 18 -2.82 -32.44 0.76
N ALA A 19 -3.48 -31.81 -0.21
CA ALA A 19 -4.21 -32.52 -1.28
C ALA A 19 -3.32 -33.46 -2.12
N ASN A 20 -1.99 -33.27 -2.11
CA ASN A 20 -1.00 -34.08 -2.82
C ASN A 20 -0.25 -35.09 -1.93
N GLY A 21 -0.66 -35.32 -0.69
CA GLY A 21 -0.06 -36.33 0.18
C GLY A 21 1.23 -35.91 0.92
N ARG A 22 1.57 -34.61 0.91
CA ARG A 22 2.75 -34.04 1.60
C ARG A 22 2.37 -33.55 3.01
N PRO A 23 3.25 -33.65 4.01
CA PRO A 23 2.97 -33.11 5.34
C PRO A 23 2.83 -31.58 5.27
N LEU A 24 1.77 -31.05 5.87
CA LEU A 24 1.50 -29.60 5.88
C LEU A 24 2.56 -28.85 6.70
N ALA A 25 2.88 -27.62 6.31
CA ALA A 25 3.89 -26.83 7.01
C ALA A 25 3.50 -26.58 8.48
N GLY A 26 4.44 -26.87 9.39
CA GLY A 26 4.31 -26.59 10.82
C GLY A 26 3.53 -27.60 11.67
N ILE A 27 2.98 -28.70 11.11
CA ILE A 27 2.14 -29.66 11.86
C ILE A 27 2.77 -30.21 13.15
N GLU A 28 4.11 -30.27 13.22
CA GLU A 28 4.90 -30.64 14.41
C GLU A 28 4.69 -29.71 15.63
N ASN A 29 4.06 -28.56 15.42
CA ASN A 29 3.71 -27.56 16.43
C ASN A 29 2.20 -27.47 16.70
N TYR A 30 1.38 -28.35 16.11
CA TYR A 30 -0.06 -28.42 16.36
C TYR A 30 -0.35 -28.55 17.87
N GLY A 31 -1.25 -27.71 18.40
CA GLY A 31 -1.63 -27.72 19.81
C GLY A 31 -0.62 -27.10 20.80
N LYS A 32 0.54 -26.59 20.34
CA LYS A 32 1.46 -25.83 21.20
C LYS A 32 0.91 -24.43 21.46
N PRO A 33 1.06 -23.86 22.67
CA PRO A 33 0.61 -22.50 22.96
C PRO A 33 1.29 -21.50 22.02
N GLY A 34 0.48 -20.67 21.35
CA GLY A 34 0.95 -19.70 20.37
C GLY A 34 1.14 -20.23 18.95
N TYR A 35 0.59 -21.41 18.63
CA TYR A 35 0.42 -21.90 17.27
C TYR A 35 -1.07 -22.08 16.96
N TYR A 36 -1.48 -21.71 15.75
CA TYR A 36 -2.86 -21.77 15.26
C TYR A 36 -2.93 -22.67 14.02
N ALA A 37 -3.88 -23.60 13.99
CA ALA A 37 -4.14 -24.44 12.82
C ALA A 37 -5.21 -23.78 11.93
N VAL A 38 -4.84 -23.46 10.70
CA VAL A 38 -5.68 -22.81 9.68
C VAL A 38 -6.91 -23.67 9.39
N ARG A 39 -8.11 -23.11 9.54
CA ARG A 39 -9.39 -23.79 9.27
C ARG A 39 -9.91 -23.47 7.86
N PRO A 40 -10.88 -24.23 7.33
CA PRO A 40 -11.46 -23.94 6.02
C PRO A 40 -12.10 -22.55 6.00
N GLY A 41 -11.60 -21.66 5.14
CA GLY A 41 -12.10 -20.28 5.02
C GLY A 41 -11.42 -19.25 5.94
N ASP A 42 -10.39 -19.64 6.69
CA ASP A 42 -9.51 -18.68 7.35
C ASP A 42 -8.58 -17.97 6.36
N THR A 43 -8.10 -16.79 6.77
CA THR A 43 -7.06 -16.04 6.08
C THR A 43 -6.06 -15.51 7.10
N ILE A 44 -4.84 -15.23 6.69
CA ILE A 44 -3.80 -14.70 7.61
C ILE A 44 -4.26 -13.40 8.30
N ARG A 45 -5.10 -12.61 7.61
CA ARG A 45 -5.75 -11.39 8.11
C ARG A 45 -6.75 -11.69 9.23
N ARG A 46 -7.61 -12.71 9.05
CA ARG A 46 -8.56 -13.17 10.09
C ARG A 46 -7.86 -13.78 11.30
N ILE A 47 -6.88 -14.65 11.07
CA ILE A 47 -6.11 -15.30 12.15
C ILE A 47 -5.36 -14.24 12.97
N GLY A 48 -4.78 -13.23 12.31
CA GLY A 48 -4.19 -12.07 13.00
C GLY A 48 -5.19 -11.32 13.88
N ALA A 49 -6.35 -10.96 13.33
CA ALA A 49 -7.41 -10.29 14.09
C ALA A 49 -7.93 -11.14 15.28
N GLU A 50 -8.10 -12.45 15.11
CA GLU A 50 -8.55 -13.38 16.16
C GLU A 50 -7.49 -13.55 17.27
N THR A 51 -6.21 -13.53 16.92
CA THR A 51 -5.07 -13.71 17.85
C THR A 51 -4.50 -12.40 18.40
N GLY A 52 -5.06 -11.26 18.01
CA GLY A 52 -4.62 -9.92 18.39
C GLY A 52 -3.24 -9.53 17.83
N GLN A 53 -2.75 -10.21 16.79
CA GLN A 53 -1.46 -9.94 16.16
C GLN A 53 -1.64 -9.30 14.78
N ARG A 54 -0.68 -8.48 14.35
CA ARG A 54 -0.68 -8.03 12.94
C ARG A 54 -0.41 -9.23 12.04
N TRP A 55 -1.20 -9.36 10.98
CA TRP A 55 -1.01 -10.41 9.98
C TRP A 55 0.40 -10.38 9.36
N GLN A 56 0.98 -9.18 9.18
CA GLN A 56 2.36 -8.97 8.72
C GLN A 56 3.40 -9.62 9.63
N ASP A 57 3.16 -9.61 10.94
CA ASP A 57 4.04 -10.25 11.92
C ASP A 57 3.93 -11.77 11.86
N ILE A 58 2.71 -12.30 11.71
CA ILE A 58 2.50 -13.75 11.52
C ILE A 58 3.17 -14.23 10.22
N VAL A 59 3.02 -13.49 9.11
CA VAL A 59 3.74 -13.75 7.84
C VAL A 59 5.24 -13.83 8.07
N ARG A 60 5.81 -12.84 8.77
CA ARG A 60 7.24 -12.76 9.09
C ARG A 60 7.71 -13.88 10.02
N TRP A 61 6.89 -14.30 10.98
CA TRP A 61 7.23 -15.37 11.94
C TRP A 61 7.17 -16.77 11.34
N ASN A 62 6.41 -16.95 10.26
CA ASN A 62 6.24 -18.23 9.54
C ASN A 62 6.94 -18.24 8.18
N ASN A 63 7.66 -17.16 7.84
CA ASN A 63 8.37 -16.97 6.57
C ASN A 63 7.47 -17.29 5.34
N LEU A 64 6.24 -16.78 5.35
CA LEU A 64 5.29 -16.99 4.24
C LEU A 64 5.58 -16.02 3.11
N ASP A 65 5.97 -16.52 1.93
CA ASP A 65 6.17 -15.68 0.75
C ASP A 65 4.88 -15.01 0.25
N ASN A 66 3.72 -15.68 0.45
CA ASN A 66 2.41 -15.20 0.02
C ASN A 66 1.41 -15.20 1.19
N PRO A 67 0.90 -14.03 1.65
CA PRO A 67 -0.02 -13.94 2.78
C PRO A 67 -1.41 -14.53 2.50
N ASP A 68 -1.85 -14.50 1.25
CA ASP A 68 -3.17 -14.99 0.83
C ASP A 68 -3.16 -16.48 0.41
N LEU A 69 -1.99 -17.13 0.41
CA LEU A 69 -1.81 -18.57 0.13
C LEU A 69 -1.44 -19.30 1.43
N ILE A 70 -2.45 -19.61 2.24
CA ILE A 70 -2.34 -20.50 3.40
C ILE A 70 -3.19 -21.75 3.18
N GLU A 71 -2.68 -22.90 3.56
CA GLU A 71 -3.35 -24.19 3.36
C GLU A 71 -4.20 -24.58 4.57
N VAL A 72 -5.36 -25.20 4.33
CA VAL A 72 -6.22 -25.68 5.41
C VAL A 72 -5.54 -26.84 6.13
N GLY A 73 -5.38 -26.73 7.45
CA GLY A 73 -4.61 -27.65 8.29
C GLY A 73 -3.16 -27.22 8.53
N GLN A 74 -2.65 -26.21 7.80
CA GLN A 74 -1.33 -25.62 8.06
C GLN A 74 -1.28 -25.03 9.48
N VAL A 75 -0.13 -25.14 10.15
CA VAL A 75 0.02 -24.62 11.52
C VAL A 75 0.97 -23.42 11.52
N LEU A 76 0.42 -22.27 11.92
CA LEU A 76 1.10 -20.98 11.91
C LEU A 76 1.43 -20.54 13.34
N ARG A 77 2.65 -20.07 13.58
CA ARG A 77 3.01 -19.40 14.84
C ARG A 77 2.35 -18.03 14.90
N VAL A 78 1.53 -17.82 15.91
CA VAL A 78 0.76 -16.61 16.19
C VAL A 78 1.21 -15.90 17.46
N ILE A 79 2.39 -16.24 17.98
CA ILE A 79 3.07 -15.49 19.04
C ILE A 79 4.42 -14.93 18.55
N PRO A 80 4.83 -13.75 19.06
CA PRO A 80 6.17 -13.25 18.82
C PRO A 80 7.21 -14.23 19.34
N PRO A 81 8.34 -14.40 18.61
CA PRO A 81 9.48 -15.08 19.17
C PRO A 81 10.02 -14.22 20.31
N THR A 82 10.20 -14.82 21.50
CA THR A 82 10.92 -14.18 22.60
C THR A 82 12.35 -13.88 22.16
N GLY A 83 12.59 -12.66 21.68
CA GLY A 83 13.80 -12.30 20.95
C GLY A 83 13.74 -10.93 20.24
N THR A 84 12.59 -10.27 20.16
CA THR A 84 12.56 -8.84 19.77
C THR A 84 11.38 -8.14 20.47
N GLY A 85 11.72 -7.25 21.41
CA GLY A 85 10.76 -6.26 21.94
C GLY A 85 10.33 -5.27 20.85
N THR A 86 9.38 -4.36 21.09
CA THR A 86 9.11 -3.78 22.41
C THR A 86 7.63 -3.43 22.57
N ALA A 87 7.03 -3.80 23.69
CA ALA A 87 5.85 -3.09 24.18
C ALA A 87 6.29 -1.68 24.63
N VAL A 88 5.57 -0.64 24.24
CA VAL A 88 5.81 0.72 24.77
C VAL A 88 4.55 1.22 25.46
N ALA A 89 4.43 0.85 26.72
CA ALA A 89 3.73 1.66 27.71
C ALA A 89 4.72 2.71 28.26
N ALA A 90 4.22 3.93 28.49
CA ALA A 90 4.72 4.99 29.36
C ALA A 90 6.26 5.20 29.53
N ALA A 91 6.72 6.39 29.13
CA ALA A 91 7.87 7.10 29.72
C ALA A 91 7.64 7.36 31.24
N PRO A 92 8.65 7.71 32.09
CA PRO A 92 9.91 8.39 31.71
C PRO A 92 11.20 7.95 32.45
N ALA A 93 12.28 8.72 32.20
CA ALA A 93 13.52 8.93 32.98
C ALA A 93 14.84 8.57 32.26
N THR A 94 15.73 9.58 32.21
CA THR A 94 17.19 9.52 31.94
C THR A 94 17.94 9.28 33.29
N PRO A 95 19.30 9.20 33.39
CA PRO A 95 20.37 9.34 32.38
C PRO A 95 21.53 8.30 32.46
N SER A 96 22.55 8.54 31.63
CA SER A 96 24.01 8.37 31.87
C SER A 96 24.80 7.10 31.47
N GLU A 97 25.99 7.42 30.93
CA GLU A 97 27.30 6.73 30.95
C GLU A 97 27.50 5.36 30.30
N GLY A 98 28.54 5.26 29.45
CA GLY A 98 28.98 3.97 28.91
C GLY A 98 29.95 4.01 27.72
N ALA A 99 30.92 4.93 27.68
CA ALA A 99 31.97 4.90 26.66
C ALA A 99 33.06 3.85 26.98
N VAL A 100 33.53 3.07 25.99
CA VAL A 100 34.94 2.66 25.86
C VAL A 100 35.27 2.42 24.37
N THR A 101 36.45 2.88 23.97
CA THR A 101 37.04 2.83 22.62
C THR A 101 37.94 1.60 22.42
N LYS A 102 38.31 1.27 21.17
CA LYS A 102 39.72 1.10 20.73
C LYS A 102 39.83 1.03 19.19
N PRO A 103 41.04 1.26 18.59
CA PRO A 103 41.14 1.89 17.27
C PRO A 103 41.91 1.07 16.22
N VAL A 104 41.95 1.58 14.98
CA VAL A 104 42.87 1.13 13.91
C VAL A 104 43.71 2.33 13.43
N PRO A 105 45.06 2.27 13.48
CA PRO A 105 45.95 3.33 13.01
C PRO A 105 46.26 3.25 11.50
N PRO A 106 46.82 4.32 10.90
CA PRO A 106 46.88 4.52 9.44
C PRO A 106 48.27 4.22 8.81
N GLN A 107 48.34 4.19 7.48
CA GLN A 107 49.58 4.43 6.72
C GLN A 107 49.35 5.30 5.45
N PRO A 108 50.24 6.26 5.12
CA PRO A 108 50.13 7.16 3.95
C PRO A 108 51.16 6.87 2.84
N VAL A 109 50.89 7.27 1.58
CA VAL A 109 51.90 7.38 0.49
C VAL A 109 51.62 8.52 -0.51
N VAL A 110 52.67 8.94 -1.23
CA VAL A 110 52.86 10.23 -1.93
C VAL A 110 53.75 10.08 -3.20
N VAL A 111 53.81 10.98 -4.22
CA VAL A 111 53.13 12.28 -4.43
C VAL A 111 52.45 12.45 -5.84
N PRO A 112 53.06 12.96 -6.96
CA PRO A 112 52.29 13.94 -7.76
C PRO A 112 52.41 13.95 -9.33
N SER A 113 51.59 14.82 -9.94
CA SER A 113 51.87 15.67 -11.13
C SER A 113 51.67 15.20 -12.61
N THR A 114 50.49 15.59 -13.15
CA THR A 114 50.31 16.30 -14.46
C THR A 114 50.56 15.52 -15.80
N PRO A 115 50.27 16.10 -17.00
CA PRO A 115 48.89 16.18 -17.53
C PRO A 115 48.77 15.70 -18.99
N SER A 116 47.55 15.39 -19.47
CA SER A 116 47.28 15.42 -20.92
C SER A 116 45.82 15.76 -21.23
N SER A 117 45.62 16.45 -22.36
CA SER A 117 44.37 17.11 -22.75
C SER A 117 43.61 16.29 -23.80
N GLY A 118 42.28 16.21 -23.68
CA GLY A 118 41.47 15.31 -24.51
C GLY A 118 39.97 15.63 -24.53
N ALA A 119 39.61 16.74 -25.21
CA ALA A 119 38.27 17.05 -25.74
C ALA A 119 37.07 17.32 -24.78
N THR A 120 36.73 18.61 -24.72
CA THR A 120 35.36 19.20 -24.76
C THR A 120 34.46 19.30 -23.50
N LYS A 121 34.32 20.58 -23.06
CA LYS A 121 33.12 21.25 -22.50
C LYS A 121 32.84 21.22 -20.98
N PRO A 122 33.48 22.10 -20.19
CA PRO A 122 32.94 22.70 -18.96
C PRO A 122 32.20 24.02 -19.25
N SER A 123 31.36 24.61 -18.40
CA SER A 123 30.54 24.09 -17.29
C SER A 123 29.41 25.10 -17.05
N ALA A 124 28.17 24.65 -16.92
CA ALA A 124 27.15 25.41 -16.21
C ALA A 124 27.23 25.04 -14.71
N PRO A 125 27.07 25.98 -13.77
CA PRO A 125 27.27 25.69 -12.36
C PRO A 125 26.13 24.84 -11.77
N VAL A 126 26.49 24.11 -10.72
CA VAL A 126 25.63 23.53 -9.68
C VAL A 126 24.64 24.59 -9.13
N THR A 127 23.49 24.30 -8.51
CA THR A 127 23.09 23.22 -7.58
C THR A 127 21.56 23.19 -7.47
N ALA A 128 20.92 22.02 -7.55
CA ALA A 128 19.72 21.65 -6.77
C ALA A 128 19.39 20.17 -7.00
N SER A 129 19.34 19.37 -5.94
CA SER A 129 19.05 17.93 -6.02
C SER A 129 17.62 17.67 -6.50
N PRO A 130 17.34 16.58 -7.24
CA PRO A 130 15.99 16.03 -7.27
C PRO A 130 15.62 15.65 -5.83
N ALA A 131 14.57 16.28 -5.29
CA ALA A 131 14.00 15.89 -4.00
C ALA A 131 13.27 14.56 -4.21
N SER A 132 13.92 13.46 -3.81
CA SER A 132 13.29 12.15 -3.79
C SER A 132 12.00 12.22 -2.96
N PRO A 133 10.87 11.65 -3.44
CA PRO A 133 9.57 11.88 -2.82
C PRO A 133 9.55 11.37 -1.38
N ALA A 134 9.07 12.21 -0.46
CA ALA A 134 8.98 11.86 0.95
C ALA A 134 8.08 10.63 1.15
N SER A 135 8.62 9.63 1.85
CA SER A 135 7.92 8.40 2.22
C SER A 135 6.68 8.71 3.08
N GLY A 136 5.51 8.68 2.46
CA GLY A 136 4.21 8.72 3.14
C GLY A 136 3.62 7.31 3.25
N GLY A 137 4.10 6.55 4.24
CA GLY A 137 3.55 5.23 4.56
C GLY A 137 2.24 5.34 5.33
N SER A 138 1.11 5.19 4.65
CA SER A 138 -0.20 4.86 5.23
C SER A 138 -0.57 3.44 4.79
N GLY A 139 -1.11 2.65 5.72
CA GLY A 139 -1.03 1.19 5.67
C GLY A 139 -2.02 0.47 4.74
N ASP A 140 -1.83 -0.85 4.61
CA ASP A 140 -2.55 -1.80 3.75
C ASP A 140 -4.10 -1.88 3.94
N GLU A 141 -4.66 -1.10 4.87
CA GLU A 141 -6.10 -1.00 5.14
C GLU A 141 -6.65 0.42 4.92
N ASP A 142 -5.78 1.43 4.89
CA ASP A 142 -6.08 2.82 4.58
C ASP A 142 -5.32 3.15 3.29
N VAL A 143 -5.95 2.81 2.15
CA VAL A 143 -5.43 3.11 0.80
C VAL A 143 -5.01 4.57 0.81
N GLY A 144 -3.71 4.85 0.76
CA GLY A 144 -3.20 6.17 1.15
C GLY A 144 -3.44 7.22 0.07
N TRP A 145 -4.69 7.65 -0.12
CA TRP A 145 -5.15 8.43 -1.26
C TRP A 145 -4.41 9.77 -1.36
N ILE A 146 -4.12 10.18 -2.59
CA ILE A 146 -3.74 11.54 -2.93
C ILE A 146 -4.82 12.16 -3.80
N TRP A 147 -4.81 13.49 -3.88
CA TRP A 147 -5.64 14.19 -4.85
C TRP A 147 -5.18 13.90 -6.29
N PRO A 148 -6.11 13.58 -7.21
CA PRO A 148 -5.77 13.22 -8.58
C PRO A 148 -5.47 14.43 -9.48
N ALA A 149 -5.80 15.65 -9.01
CA ALA A 149 -5.47 16.90 -9.68
C ALA A 149 -5.23 18.00 -8.62
N SER A 150 -4.34 18.95 -8.94
CA SER A 150 -3.96 20.04 -8.02
C SER A 150 -5.01 21.17 -7.93
N GLY A 151 -5.96 21.23 -8.86
CA GLY A 151 -6.93 22.31 -8.98
C GLY A 151 -7.96 22.41 -7.85
N SER A 152 -8.83 23.42 -7.93
CA SER A 152 -9.87 23.71 -6.94
C SER A 152 -11.09 22.81 -7.11
N LEU A 153 -11.64 22.32 -5.99
CA LEU A 153 -12.93 21.63 -5.98
C LEU A 153 -14.05 22.62 -6.34
N ILE A 154 -14.82 22.32 -7.39
CA ILE A 154 -15.96 23.13 -7.84
C ILE A 154 -17.32 22.48 -7.57
N ALA A 155 -17.37 21.16 -7.38
CA ALA A 155 -18.53 20.47 -6.83
C ALA A 155 -18.08 19.32 -5.92
N GLY A 156 -18.74 19.19 -4.77
CA GLY A 156 -18.54 18.09 -3.83
C GLY A 156 -19.46 16.91 -4.12
N PHE A 157 -19.36 15.90 -3.25
CA PHE A 157 -20.13 14.66 -3.31
C PHE A 157 -21.55 14.88 -2.75
N ASP A 158 -22.53 14.35 -3.48
CA ASP A 158 -23.96 14.58 -3.24
C ASP A 158 -24.71 13.40 -3.89
N GLU A 159 -25.13 12.37 -3.13
CA GLU A 159 -25.60 11.07 -3.66
C GLU A 159 -26.67 11.19 -4.76
N ALA A 160 -27.52 12.23 -4.69
CA ALA A 160 -28.58 12.54 -5.63
C ALA A 160 -28.16 13.41 -6.84
N LYS A 161 -27.09 14.20 -6.74
CA LYS A 161 -26.70 15.21 -7.76
C LYS A 161 -25.30 14.99 -8.35
N ASN A 162 -24.33 14.61 -7.53
CA ASN A 162 -22.94 14.45 -7.92
C ASN A 162 -22.30 13.25 -7.21
N LYS A 163 -22.01 12.19 -7.96
CA LYS A 163 -21.53 10.90 -7.43
C LYS A 163 -20.04 10.91 -7.07
N GLY A 164 -19.36 12.05 -7.25
CA GLY A 164 -17.94 12.25 -7.00
C GLY A 164 -17.63 13.71 -6.71
N TYR A 165 -16.41 14.11 -7.07
CA TYR A 165 -15.85 15.45 -6.95
C TYR A 165 -15.53 16.01 -8.32
N ASP A 166 -16.03 17.20 -8.65
CA ASP A 166 -15.57 17.94 -9.82
C ASP A 166 -14.41 18.87 -9.43
N ILE A 167 -13.23 18.63 -9.99
CA ILE A 167 -12.02 19.43 -9.77
C ILE A 167 -11.77 20.27 -11.03
N ALA A 168 -11.76 21.60 -10.90
CA ALA A 168 -11.46 22.49 -12.01
C ALA A 168 -9.96 22.47 -12.37
N GLY A 169 -9.63 22.54 -13.65
CA GLY A 169 -8.26 22.64 -14.14
C GLY A 169 -8.20 23.19 -15.55
N LYS A 170 -7.07 23.00 -16.23
CA LYS A 170 -6.79 23.44 -17.59
C LYS A 170 -6.68 22.24 -18.55
N ALA A 171 -7.02 22.45 -19.81
CA ALA A 171 -6.91 21.40 -20.82
C ALA A 171 -5.43 20.97 -20.95
N GLY A 172 -5.17 19.67 -20.86
CA GLY A 172 -3.82 19.13 -20.81
C GLY A 172 -3.19 19.02 -19.41
N ASP A 173 -3.85 19.50 -18.33
CA ASP A 173 -3.33 19.30 -16.97
C ASP A 173 -3.19 17.79 -16.66
N PRO A 174 -2.09 17.35 -16.00
CA PRO A 174 -1.87 15.95 -15.71
C PRO A 174 -2.86 15.44 -14.67
N VAL A 175 -3.61 14.39 -15.03
CA VAL A 175 -4.46 13.64 -14.09
C VAL A 175 -3.63 12.48 -13.53
N LEU A 176 -3.54 12.42 -12.21
CA LEU A 176 -2.75 11.46 -11.46
C LEU A 176 -3.65 10.37 -10.87
N ALA A 177 -3.13 9.14 -10.78
CA ALA A 177 -3.80 8.07 -10.03
C ALA A 177 -3.85 8.42 -8.53
N ALA A 178 -5.05 8.47 -7.96
CA ALA A 178 -5.26 8.79 -6.55
C ALA A 178 -4.64 7.73 -5.60
N ALA A 179 -4.53 6.49 -6.07
CA ALA A 179 -3.84 5.39 -5.41
C ALA A 179 -3.33 4.37 -6.44
N ASP A 180 -2.50 3.43 -6.01
CA ASP A 180 -2.04 2.29 -6.79
C ASP A 180 -3.19 1.32 -7.12
N GLY A 181 -3.15 0.69 -8.30
CA GLY A 181 -4.20 -0.22 -8.74
C GLY A 181 -4.02 -0.71 -10.17
N ARG A 182 -5.05 -1.36 -10.70
CA ARG A 182 -5.14 -1.78 -12.10
C ARG A 182 -6.24 -1.02 -12.83
N VAL A 183 -5.95 -0.54 -14.04
CA VAL A 183 -6.93 0.01 -14.95
C VAL A 183 -7.86 -1.11 -15.43
N VAL A 184 -9.13 -1.06 -15.05
CA VAL A 184 -10.17 -2.02 -15.48
C VAL A 184 -11.04 -1.49 -16.62
N TYR A 185 -10.88 -0.21 -16.96
CA TYR A 185 -11.55 0.44 -18.08
C TYR A 185 -10.77 1.69 -18.51
N ALA A 186 -10.65 1.92 -19.81
CA ALA A 186 -10.04 3.12 -20.38
C ALA A 186 -10.62 3.43 -21.77
N GLY A 187 -11.62 4.31 -21.84
CA GLY A 187 -12.22 4.70 -23.12
C GLY A 187 -13.43 5.63 -23.01
N ALA A 188 -14.04 5.95 -24.15
CA ALA A 188 -15.19 6.86 -24.27
C ALA A 188 -16.56 6.14 -24.39
N GLY A 189 -16.65 4.87 -24.02
CA GLY A 189 -17.85 4.05 -24.22
C GLY A 189 -19.02 4.35 -23.28
N LEU A 190 -18.81 5.11 -22.20
CA LEU A 190 -19.85 5.51 -21.27
C LEU A 190 -20.31 6.96 -21.57
N ARG A 191 -21.48 7.10 -22.19
CA ARG A 191 -22.12 8.41 -22.42
C ARG A 191 -22.27 9.20 -21.13
N GLY A 192 -21.98 10.50 -21.18
CA GLY A 192 -22.02 11.41 -20.04
C GLY A 192 -20.78 11.42 -19.15
N TYR A 193 -19.83 10.48 -19.34
CA TYR A 193 -18.52 10.49 -18.67
C TYR A 193 -17.38 10.90 -19.62
N GLY A 194 -17.63 10.94 -20.93
CA GLY A 194 -16.61 11.17 -21.95
C GLY A 194 -15.50 10.12 -21.88
N ASN A 195 -14.25 10.54 -22.08
CA ASN A 195 -13.10 9.68 -21.84
C ASN A 195 -12.98 9.36 -20.36
N LEU A 196 -13.31 8.12 -20.02
CA LEU A 196 -13.35 7.59 -18.66
C LEU A 196 -12.22 6.58 -18.46
N ILE A 197 -11.55 6.69 -17.32
CA ILE A 197 -10.63 5.67 -16.79
C ILE A 197 -11.20 5.15 -15.48
N ILE A 198 -11.20 3.84 -15.26
CA ILE A 198 -11.57 3.23 -13.97
C ILE A 198 -10.37 2.45 -13.44
N LEU A 199 -9.91 2.79 -12.24
CA LEU A 199 -8.87 2.05 -11.51
C LEU A 199 -9.55 1.18 -10.43
N LYS A 200 -9.24 -0.12 -10.42
CA LYS A 200 -9.52 -1.01 -9.29
C LYS A 200 -8.28 -1.02 -8.39
N HIS A 201 -8.43 -0.55 -7.16
CA HIS A 201 -7.35 -0.52 -6.17
C HIS A 201 -7.29 -1.85 -5.41
N ASN A 202 -8.45 -2.33 -4.95
CA ASN A 202 -8.58 -3.64 -4.33
C ASN A 202 -9.99 -4.21 -4.59
N ASN A 203 -10.39 -5.30 -3.91
CA ASN A 203 -11.73 -5.88 -4.07
C ASN A 203 -12.86 -5.02 -3.48
N THR A 204 -12.54 -3.94 -2.77
CA THR A 204 -13.49 -3.07 -2.09
C THR A 204 -13.59 -1.70 -2.77
N TYR A 205 -12.47 -1.11 -3.24
CA TYR A 205 -12.41 0.24 -3.78
C TYR A 205 -12.07 0.30 -5.27
N LEU A 206 -12.84 1.12 -5.99
CA LEU A 206 -12.58 1.55 -7.36
C LEU A 206 -12.60 3.08 -7.41
N THR A 207 -11.82 3.69 -8.29
CA THR A 207 -11.94 5.12 -8.62
C THR A 207 -12.22 5.32 -10.11
N ALA A 208 -12.98 6.36 -10.42
CA ALA A 208 -13.35 6.74 -11.78
C ALA A 208 -12.86 8.17 -12.07
N TYR A 209 -12.23 8.36 -13.22
CA TYR A 209 -11.66 9.63 -13.69
C TYR A 209 -12.32 9.94 -15.03
N ALA A 210 -13.21 10.93 -15.08
CA ALA A 210 -14.01 11.25 -16.26
C ALA A 210 -13.66 12.63 -16.86
N HIS A 211 -14.20 12.91 -18.05
CA HIS A 211 -14.00 14.14 -18.83
C HIS A 211 -12.55 14.41 -19.28
N ASN A 212 -11.69 13.39 -19.30
CA ASN A 212 -10.31 13.53 -19.76
C ASN A 212 -10.25 13.90 -21.25
N GLN A 213 -9.19 14.58 -21.71
CA GLN A 213 -8.94 14.80 -23.14
C GLN A 213 -8.23 13.60 -23.77
N THR A 214 -7.22 13.06 -23.08
CA THR A 214 -6.34 12.01 -23.58
C THR A 214 -6.10 10.99 -22.47
N LEU A 215 -6.20 9.70 -22.78
CA LEU A 215 -5.85 8.62 -21.87
C LEU A 215 -4.41 8.19 -22.17
N LEU A 216 -3.52 8.28 -21.17
CA LEU A 216 -2.13 7.79 -21.31
C LEU A 216 -2.00 6.32 -20.93
N VAL A 217 -3.07 5.74 -20.36
CA VAL A 217 -3.15 4.36 -19.90
C VAL A 217 -4.08 3.52 -20.76
N LYS A 218 -3.91 2.20 -20.67
CA LYS A 218 -4.74 1.21 -21.35
C LYS A 218 -5.42 0.30 -20.34
N GLU A 219 -6.47 -0.39 -20.79
CA GLU A 219 -7.11 -1.48 -20.05
C GLU A 219 -6.09 -2.55 -19.65
N ASP A 220 -6.32 -3.18 -18.49
CA ASP A 220 -5.42 -4.12 -17.78
C ASP A 220 -4.05 -3.59 -17.34
N GLN A 221 -3.72 -2.33 -17.59
CA GLN A 221 -2.45 -1.75 -17.15
C GLN A 221 -2.42 -1.53 -15.62
N SER A 222 -1.33 -1.93 -14.98
CA SER A 222 -1.05 -1.56 -13.58
C SER A 222 -0.52 -0.14 -13.48
N VAL A 223 -1.01 0.63 -12.52
CA VAL A 223 -0.65 2.03 -12.28
C VAL A 223 -0.34 2.27 -10.81
N GLN A 224 0.64 3.12 -10.54
CA GLN A 224 1.06 3.47 -9.18
C GLN A 224 0.44 4.79 -8.74
N LYS A 225 0.28 4.98 -7.42
CA LYS A 225 -0.15 6.25 -6.84
C LYS A 225 0.73 7.41 -7.33
N GLY A 226 0.11 8.49 -7.80
CA GLY A 226 0.83 9.65 -8.34
C GLY A 226 1.34 9.50 -9.77
N GLN A 227 1.15 8.35 -10.41
CA GLN A 227 1.44 8.17 -11.83
C GLN A 227 0.45 8.99 -12.67
N LYS A 228 0.95 9.70 -13.71
CA LYS A 228 0.08 10.35 -14.70
C LYS A 228 -0.65 9.28 -15.51
N ILE A 229 -1.99 9.29 -15.44
CA ILE A 229 -2.86 8.35 -16.13
C ILE A 229 -3.61 8.99 -17.31
N ALA A 230 -3.85 10.30 -17.25
CA ALA A 230 -4.61 11.03 -18.27
C ALA A 230 -4.18 12.49 -18.36
N GLU A 231 -4.75 13.19 -19.33
CA GLU A 231 -4.75 14.65 -19.43
C GLU A 231 -6.18 15.16 -19.27
N MET A 232 -6.36 16.19 -18.44
CA MET A 232 -7.66 16.77 -18.16
C MET A 232 -8.23 17.44 -19.42
N GLY A 233 -9.54 17.35 -19.59
CA GLY A 233 -10.25 17.93 -20.73
C GLY A 233 -11.66 18.38 -20.35
N ASN A 234 -12.50 18.51 -21.37
CA ASN A 234 -13.92 18.80 -21.27
C ASN A 234 -14.77 17.79 -22.07
N SER A 235 -14.29 16.55 -22.26
CA SER A 235 -15.03 15.54 -23.02
C SER A 235 -16.35 15.22 -22.31
N ASP A 236 -17.47 15.52 -22.97
CA ASP A 236 -18.83 15.45 -22.41
C ASP A 236 -19.04 16.32 -21.16
N ALA A 237 -18.34 17.46 -21.05
CA ALA A 237 -18.50 18.45 -19.97
C ALA A 237 -18.60 19.89 -20.48
N ASP A 238 -19.36 20.72 -19.77
CA ASP A 238 -19.60 22.14 -20.09
C ASP A 238 -18.32 23.00 -20.01
N ARG A 239 -17.31 22.53 -19.29
CA ARG A 239 -16.01 23.19 -19.11
C ARG A 239 -14.93 22.16 -18.80
N VAL A 240 -13.68 22.59 -18.80
CA VAL A 240 -12.57 21.75 -18.34
C VAL A 240 -12.70 21.47 -16.85
N LYS A 241 -12.88 20.18 -16.51
CA LYS A 241 -12.94 19.67 -15.14
C LYS A 241 -12.59 18.18 -15.16
N LEU A 242 -11.95 17.71 -14.10
CA LEU A 242 -11.84 16.27 -13.81
C LEU A 242 -13.01 15.89 -12.92
N HIS A 243 -13.82 14.93 -13.36
CA HIS A 243 -14.78 14.27 -12.49
C HIS A 243 -14.12 13.05 -11.84
N PHE A 244 -14.02 13.05 -10.51
CA PHE A 244 -13.37 12.01 -9.72
C PHE A 244 -14.35 11.36 -8.76
N GLU A 245 -14.68 10.09 -8.97
CA GLU A 245 -15.50 9.32 -8.04
C GLU A 245 -14.66 8.29 -7.28
N ILE A 246 -15.00 8.06 -6.00
CA ILE A 246 -14.59 6.86 -5.26
C ILE A 246 -15.82 5.97 -5.10
N ARG A 247 -15.70 4.68 -5.45
CA ARG A 247 -16.76 3.69 -5.29
C ARG A 247 -16.29 2.57 -4.36
N ARG A 248 -17.07 2.31 -3.30
CA ARG A 248 -16.89 1.21 -2.36
C ARG A 248 -17.91 0.11 -2.63
N GLN A 249 -17.46 -1.09 -3.00
CA GLN A 249 -18.31 -2.23 -3.40
C GLN A 249 -19.35 -1.84 -4.47
N GLY A 250 -18.94 -1.00 -5.43
CA GLY A 250 -19.80 -0.48 -6.51
C GLY A 250 -20.68 0.71 -6.13
N LYS A 251 -20.89 1.02 -4.84
CA LYS A 251 -21.62 2.21 -4.41
C LYS A 251 -20.71 3.44 -4.39
N PRO A 252 -21.13 4.61 -4.89
CA PRO A 252 -20.35 5.84 -4.77
C PRO A 252 -20.30 6.27 -3.29
N VAL A 253 -19.13 6.76 -2.84
CA VAL A 253 -18.89 7.16 -1.45
C VAL A 253 -18.16 8.51 -1.39
N ASP A 254 -18.39 9.27 -0.31
CA ASP A 254 -17.83 10.61 -0.16
C ASP A 254 -16.28 10.60 -0.10
N PRO A 255 -15.59 11.25 -1.06
CA PRO A 255 -14.14 11.31 -1.09
C PRO A 255 -13.50 12.07 0.09
N SER A 256 -14.21 12.95 0.82
CA SER A 256 -13.68 13.69 1.99
C SER A 256 -13.30 12.82 3.18
N ARG A 257 -13.74 11.56 3.19
CA ARG A 257 -13.37 10.56 4.21
C ARG A 257 -12.05 9.86 3.90
N TYR A 258 -11.52 10.07 2.70
CA TYR A 258 -10.42 9.29 2.14
C TYR A 258 -9.28 10.18 1.62
N LEU A 259 -9.62 11.32 1.02
CA LEU A 259 -8.65 12.31 0.56
C LEU A 259 -8.11 13.14 1.74
N PRO A 260 -6.82 13.52 1.73
CA PRO A 260 -6.24 14.39 2.74
C PRO A 260 -6.87 15.80 2.65
N SER A 261 -7.16 16.40 3.81
CA SER A 261 -7.64 17.77 3.91
C SER A 261 -6.70 18.77 3.25
N ARG A 262 -7.26 19.83 2.67
CA ARG A 262 -6.56 20.97 2.06
C ARG A 262 -6.96 22.27 2.76
#